data_AF-A0A2R6HKN4-F1
#
_entry.id   AF-A0A2R6HKN4-F1
#
_cell.length_a   1.000
_cell.length_b   1.000
_cell.length_c   1.000
_cell.angle_alpha   90.00
_cell.angle_beta   90.00
_cell.angle_gamma   90.00
#
_symmetry.space_group_name_H-M   'P 1'
#
loop_
_entity.id
_entity.type
_entity.pdbx_description
1 polymer ?
#
loop_
_entity_poly.entity_id
_entity_poly.type
_entity_poly.pdbx_seq_one_letter_code
_entity_poly.pdbx_strand_id
1 'polypeptide(L)'
;SLNLVARWSEGALAEELRKVRNDVAWNEDVERALLEFANRLHVPQVTRTMKLIAKGNRSSSDLAKIISIAAEDTRNRYQIERKRRSEMGAYTAIVVIGFLVYLGVIVVLDVSYLSKIAQFAGPETTSLRGDGTFAGFGSVPVGVYRTVFLHSALIQGIGSGLLAGKLADNNILAGLKYSVGLTVLTMVVFWFI
;
A
#
# COMPACT_ATOMS: atom_id res chain seq x y z
N SER A 1 -51.59 -36.55 -35.12
CA SER A 1 -50.36 -36.33 -34.34
C SER A 1 -50.59 -35.48 -33.08
N LEU A 2 -51.41 -34.41 -33.09
CA LEU A 2 -51.66 -33.56 -31.90
C LEU A 2 -52.33 -34.28 -30.70
N ASN A 3 -53.27 -35.20 -30.93
CA ASN A 3 -53.92 -35.96 -29.84
C ASN A 3 -52.99 -36.95 -29.10
N LEU A 4 -51.83 -37.29 -29.69
CA LEU A 4 -50.81 -38.08 -28.98
C LEU A 4 -50.02 -37.19 -28.03
N VAL A 5 -49.64 -35.99 -28.48
CA VAL A 5 -48.87 -35.02 -27.70
C VAL A 5 -49.67 -34.51 -26.49
N ALA A 6 -50.97 -34.23 -26.66
CA ALA A 6 -51.84 -33.78 -25.56
C ALA A 6 -52.01 -34.83 -24.45
N ARG A 7 -52.19 -36.12 -24.79
CA ARG A 7 -52.29 -37.21 -23.80
C ARG A 7 -50.99 -37.48 -23.04
N TRP A 8 -49.84 -37.31 -23.68
CA TRP A 8 -48.54 -37.45 -23.02
C TRP A 8 -48.22 -36.24 -22.12
N SER A 9 -48.73 -35.06 -22.48
CA SER A 9 -48.59 -33.82 -21.71
C SER A 9 -49.32 -33.85 -20.37
N GLU A 10 -50.55 -34.40 -20.32
CA GLU A 10 -51.43 -34.26 -19.15
C GLU A 10 -51.29 -35.36 -18.09
N GLY A 11 -50.39 -36.34 -18.24
CA GLY A 11 -50.24 -37.41 -17.23
C GLY A 11 -48.83 -37.98 -17.09
N ALA A 12 -48.33 -38.64 -18.14
CA ALA A 12 -47.05 -39.36 -18.06
C ALA A 12 -45.84 -38.42 -17.90
N LEU A 13 -45.84 -37.29 -18.62
CA LEU A 13 -44.74 -36.32 -18.56
C LEU A 13 -44.77 -35.52 -17.25
N ALA A 14 -45.96 -35.19 -16.75
CA ALA A 14 -46.13 -34.51 -15.47
C ALA A 14 -45.59 -35.34 -14.30
N GLU A 15 -45.85 -36.65 -14.27
CA GLU A 15 -45.33 -37.52 -13.21
C GLU A 15 -43.81 -37.65 -13.29
N GLU A 16 -43.25 -37.70 -14.50
CA GLU A 16 -41.80 -37.81 -14.66
C GLU A 16 -41.08 -36.49 -14.31
N LEU A 17 -41.70 -35.33 -14.58
CA LEU A 17 -41.23 -34.02 -14.12
C LEU A 17 -41.27 -33.91 -12.59
N ARG A 18 -42.26 -34.55 -11.95
CA ARG A 18 -42.39 -34.59 -10.49
C ARG A 18 -41.28 -35.39 -9.82
N LYS A 19 -40.82 -36.47 -10.46
CA LYS A 19 -39.63 -37.24 -10.03
C LYS A 19 -38.36 -36.41 -10.13
N VAL A 20 -38.15 -35.70 -11.24
CA VAL A 20 -36.98 -34.79 -11.40
C VAL A 20 -36.93 -33.76 -10.30
N ARG A 21 -38.06 -33.12 -9.99
CA ARG A 21 -38.15 -32.15 -8.89
C ARG A 21 -37.75 -32.78 -7.55
N ASN A 22 -38.18 -34.01 -7.29
CA ASN A 22 -37.86 -34.73 -6.07
C ASN A 22 -36.36 -35.09 -6.00
N ASP A 23 -35.78 -35.55 -7.11
CA ASP A 23 -34.35 -35.90 -7.20
C ASP A 23 -33.45 -34.67 -7.02
N VAL A 24 -33.84 -33.53 -7.60
CA VAL A 24 -33.15 -32.24 -7.40
C VAL A 24 -33.22 -31.79 -5.94
N ALA A 25 -34.38 -31.90 -5.30
CA ALA A 25 -34.56 -31.49 -3.91
C ALA A 25 -33.78 -32.37 -2.92
N TRP A 26 -33.49 -33.62 -3.28
CA TRP A 26 -32.82 -34.57 -2.39
C TRP A 26 -31.30 -34.66 -2.59
N ASN A 27 -30.80 -34.42 -3.82
CA ASN A 27 -29.41 -34.67 -4.18
C ASN A 27 -28.61 -33.41 -4.57
N GLU A 28 -29.25 -32.23 -4.62
CA GLU A 28 -28.70 -30.93 -5.09
C GLU A 28 -28.02 -30.95 -6.48
N ASP A 29 -28.05 -32.07 -7.20
CA ASP A 29 -27.42 -32.25 -8.51
C ASP A 29 -28.46 -32.20 -9.63
N VAL A 30 -28.72 -30.97 -10.06
CA VAL A 30 -29.65 -30.64 -11.14
C VAL A 30 -29.18 -31.18 -12.50
N GLU A 31 -27.86 -31.27 -12.73
CA GLU A 31 -27.31 -31.84 -13.97
C GLU A 31 -27.70 -33.32 -14.07
N ARG A 32 -27.42 -34.09 -13.02
CA ARG A 32 -27.70 -35.53 -13.00
C ARG A 32 -29.20 -35.84 -13.11
N ALA A 33 -30.05 -35.10 -12.39
CA ALA A 33 -31.50 -35.29 -12.45
C ALA A 33 -32.07 -35.00 -13.86
N LEU A 34 -31.59 -33.96 -14.55
CA LEU A 34 -32.00 -33.68 -15.93
C LEU A 34 -31.46 -34.72 -16.93
N LEU A 35 -30.26 -35.27 -16.72
CA LEU A 35 -29.71 -36.33 -17.57
C LEU A 35 -30.48 -37.64 -17.45
N GLU A 36 -30.88 -38.03 -16.24
CA GLU A 36 -31.70 -39.22 -16.00
C GLU A 36 -33.11 -39.06 -16.60
N PHE A 37 -33.73 -37.89 -16.45
CA PHE A 37 -34.98 -37.55 -17.13
C PHE A 37 -34.88 -37.62 -18.66
N ALA A 38 -33.81 -37.05 -19.22
CA ALA A 38 -33.56 -37.06 -20.65
C ALA A 38 -33.43 -38.48 -21.21
N ASN A 39 -32.84 -39.41 -20.46
CA ASN A 39 -32.68 -40.81 -20.86
C ASN A 39 -33.98 -41.63 -20.75
N ARG A 40 -34.92 -41.23 -19.89
CA ARG A 40 -36.23 -41.91 -19.74
C ARG A 40 -37.23 -41.52 -20.83
N LEU A 41 -37.07 -40.32 -21.39
CA LEU A 41 -37.80 -39.89 -22.56
C LEU A 41 -37.33 -40.67 -23.81
N HIS A 42 -38.21 -41.50 -24.37
CA HIS A 42 -37.94 -42.27 -25.60
C HIS A 42 -38.08 -41.41 -26.88
N VAL A 43 -37.77 -40.12 -26.79
CA VAL A 43 -37.90 -39.14 -27.88
C VAL A 43 -36.56 -38.46 -28.12
N PRO A 44 -35.82 -38.84 -29.19
CA PRO A 44 -34.43 -38.40 -29.41
C PRO A 44 -34.23 -36.88 -29.42
N GLN A 45 -35.21 -36.14 -29.94
CA GLN A 45 -35.18 -34.68 -30.04
C GLN A 45 -35.20 -34.01 -28.65
N VAL A 46 -36.04 -34.49 -27.74
CA VAL A 46 -36.20 -33.91 -26.39
C VAL A 46 -35.01 -34.29 -25.51
N THR A 47 -34.52 -35.54 -25.62
CA THR A 47 -33.33 -36.01 -24.92
C THR A 47 -32.10 -35.14 -25.24
N ARG A 48 -31.91 -34.77 -26.51
CA ARG A 48 -30.76 -33.94 -26.92
C ARG A 48 -30.80 -32.55 -26.30
N THR A 49 -31.97 -31.90 -26.34
CA THR A 49 -32.18 -30.57 -25.74
C THR A 49 -31.97 -30.60 -24.23
N MET A 50 -32.50 -31.61 -23.55
CA MET A 50 -32.42 -31.71 -22.10
C MET A 50 -31.00 -32.03 -21.61
N LYS A 51 -30.25 -32.83 -22.38
CA LYS A 51 -28.80 -33.05 -22.16
C LYS A 51 -27.98 -31.77 -22.35
N LEU A 52 -28.36 -30.89 -23.27
CA LEU A 52 -27.70 -29.59 -23.46
C LEU A 52 -27.94 -28.66 -22.26
N ILE A 53 -29.17 -28.59 -21.76
CA ILE A 53 -29.54 -27.78 -20.58
C ILE A 53 -28.81 -28.27 -19.33
N ALA A 54 -28.77 -29.60 -19.12
CA ALA A 54 -28.06 -30.21 -17.99
C ALA A 54 -26.57 -29.84 -17.99
N LYS A 55 -25.91 -29.98 -19.15
CA LYS A 55 -24.49 -29.61 -19.31
C LYS A 55 -24.25 -28.10 -19.16
N GLY A 56 -25.19 -27.27 -19.59
CA GLY A 56 -25.12 -25.81 -19.42
C GLY A 56 -25.22 -25.36 -17.96
N ASN A 57 -26.00 -26.07 -17.14
CA ASN A 57 -26.16 -25.74 -15.71
C ASN A 57 -24.85 -25.89 -14.92
N ARG A 58 -24.02 -26.89 -15.25
CA ARG A 58 -22.70 -27.07 -14.63
C ARG A 58 -21.77 -25.87 -14.87
N SER A 59 -21.83 -25.30 -16.06
CA SER A 59 -21.06 -24.10 -16.42
C SER A 59 -21.40 -22.88 -15.56
N SER A 60 -22.62 -22.81 -15.01
CA SER A 60 -23.02 -21.73 -14.09
C SER A 60 -22.42 -21.92 -12.69
N SER A 61 -22.26 -23.17 -12.23
CA SER A 61 -21.59 -23.49 -10.96
C SER A 61 -20.10 -23.15 -11.02
N ASP A 62 -19.45 -23.47 -12.15
CA ASP A 62 -18.05 -23.11 -12.39
C ASP A 62 -17.84 -21.59 -12.50
N LEU A 63 -18.78 -20.86 -13.11
CA LEU A 63 -18.73 -19.40 -13.20
C LEU A 63 -18.81 -18.74 -11.80
N ALA A 64 -19.70 -19.22 -10.94
CA ALA A 64 -19.84 -18.72 -9.57
C ALA A 64 -18.54 -18.93 -8.76
N LYS A 65 -17.89 -20.09 -8.94
CA LYS A 65 -16.59 -20.40 -8.33
C LYS A 65 -15.46 -19.49 -8.83
N ILE A 66 -15.44 -19.16 -10.12
CA ILE A 66 -14.42 -18.24 -10.67
C ILE A 66 -14.59 -16.83 -10.09
N ILE A 67 -15.83 -16.33 -9.99
CA ILE A 67 -16.12 -15.02 -9.41
C ILE A 67 -15.75 -14.98 -7.92
N SER A 68 -16.03 -16.05 -7.15
CA SER A 68 -15.66 -16.09 -5.74
C SER A 68 -14.14 -16.06 -5.54
N ILE A 69 -13.38 -16.80 -6.35
CA ILE A 69 -11.91 -16.75 -6.35
C ILE A 69 -11.40 -15.34 -6.69
N ALA A 70 -11.97 -14.69 -7.71
CA ALA A 70 -11.60 -13.33 -8.09
C ALA A 70 -11.93 -12.29 -7.00
N ALA A 71 -13.07 -12.46 -6.33
CA ALA A 71 -13.48 -11.61 -5.21
C ALA A 71 -12.55 -11.80 -3.99
N GLU A 72 -12.18 -13.05 -3.67
CA GLU A 72 -11.23 -13.39 -2.62
C GLU A 72 -9.84 -12.79 -2.92
N ASP A 73 -9.34 -12.92 -4.16
CA ASP A 73 -8.06 -12.32 -4.58
C ASP A 73 -8.11 -10.79 -4.46
N THR A 74 -9.20 -10.16 -4.90
CA THR A 74 -9.39 -8.71 -4.77
C THR A 74 -9.41 -8.28 -3.31
N ARG A 75 -10.10 -9.02 -2.44
CA ARG A 75 -10.13 -8.76 -0.99
C ARG A 75 -8.76 -8.93 -0.35
N ASN A 76 -8.01 -9.96 -0.72
CA ASN A 76 -6.65 -10.16 -0.22
C ASN A 76 -5.70 -9.06 -0.69
N ARG A 77 -5.76 -8.67 -1.96
CA ARG A 77 -4.97 -7.54 -2.49
C ARG A 77 -5.28 -6.25 -1.73
N TYR A 78 -6.55 -5.96 -1.47
CA TYR A 78 -6.94 -4.78 -0.71
C TYR A 78 -6.40 -4.83 0.73
N GLN A 79 -6.44 -5.99 1.38
CA GLN A 79 -5.87 -6.17 2.72
C GLN A 79 -4.35 -5.97 2.74
N ILE A 80 -3.63 -6.50 1.74
CA ILE A 80 -2.17 -6.32 1.61
C ILE A 80 -1.83 -4.84 1.40
N GLU A 81 -2.53 -4.15 0.49
CA GLU A 81 -2.32 -2.73 0.21
C GLU A 81 -2.58 -1.87 1.45
N ARG A 82 -3.63 -2.20 2.23
CA ARG A 82 -3.95 -1.52 3.48
C ARG A 82 -2.88 -1.75 4.56
N LYS A 83 -2.39 -2.99 4.72
CA LYS A 83 -1.28 -3.30 5.64
C LYS A 83 -0.02 -2.53 5.25
N ARG A 84 0.33 -2.54 3.96
CA ARG A 84 1.48 -1.82 3.42
C ARG A 84 1.39 -0.31 3.71
N ARG A 85 0.23 0.32 3.54
CA ARG A 85 0.04 1.75 3.90
C ARG A 85 0.27 2.00 5.40
N SER A 86 -0.19 1.10 6.26
CA SER A 86 0.00 1.22 7.71
C SER A 86 1.47 1.08 8.11
N GLU A 87 2.20 0.13 7.53
CA GLU A 87 3.61 -0.10 7.83
C GLU A 87 4.50 1.03 7.30
N MET A 88 4.23 1.52 6.09
CA MET A 88 4.98 2.63 5.47
C MET A 88 4.84 3.95 6.24
N GLY A 89 3.74 4.14 6.97
CA GLY A 89 3.56 5.29 7.87
C GLY A 89 4.60 5.33 9.00
N ALA A 90 4.92 4.19 9.61
CA ALA A 90 5.93 4.11 10.66
C ALA A 90 7.34 4.46 10.13
N TYR A 91 7.70 3.97 8.94
CA TYR A 91 8.97 4.33 8.29
C TYR A 91 9.07 5.83 7.99
N THR A 92 7.97 6.44 7.55
CA THR A 92 7.90 7.89 7.32
C THR A 92 8.19 8.66 8.61
N ALA A 93 7.60 8.24 9.74
CA ALA A 93 7.84 8.87 11.04
C ALA A 93 9.32 8.77 11.48
N ILE A 94 9.97 7.64 11.25
CA ILE A 94 11.39 7.44 11.56
C ILE A 94 12.27 8.46 10.80
N VAL A 95 12.01 8.69 9.51
CA VAL A 95 12.76 9.66 8.71
C VAL A 95 12.60 11.08 9.25
N VAL A 96 11.38 11.49 9.60
CA VAL A 96 11.08 12.82 10.14
C VAL A 96 11.74 13.01 11.50
N ILE A 97 11.62 12.03 12.40
CA ILE A 97 12.24 12.09 13.73
C ILE A 97 13.77 12.14 13.61
N GLY A 98 14.37 11.35 12.71
CA GLY A 98 15.82 11.37 12.47
C GLY A 98 16.31 12.74 12.02
N PHE A 99 15.55 13.44 11.17
CA PHE A 99 15.85 14.81 10.80
C PHE A 99 15.76 15.78 12.00
N LEU A 100 14.72 15.69 12.82
CA LEU A 100 14.58 16.53 14.01
C LEU A 100 15.70 16.29 15.03
N VAL A 101 16.10 15.04 15.24
CA VAL A 101 17.24 14.69 16.10
C VAL A 101 18.53 15.29 15.56
N TYR A 102 18.79 15.17 14.25
CA TYR A 102 19.94 15.81 13.63
C TYR A 102 19.96 17.33 13.82
N LEU A 103 18.81 17.98 13.61
CA LEU A 103 18.66 19.42 13.83
C LEU A 103 18.96 19.77 15.30
N GLY A 104 18.42 19.01 16.24
CA GLY A 104 18.66 19.17 17.68
C GLY A 104 20.13 19.01 18.05
N VAL A 105 20.84 18.04 17.46
CA VAL A 105 22.28 17.87 17.67
C VAL A 105 23.04 19.10 17.20
N ILE A 106 22.70 19.68 16.03
CA ILE A 106 23.33 20.91 15.56
C ILE A 106 23.09 22.07 16.53
N VAL A 107 21.87 22.24 17.04
CA VAL A 107 21.56 23.31 18.00
C VAL A 107 22.39 23.15 19.28
N VAL A 108 22.43 21.93 19.83
CA VAL A 108 23.23 21.65 21.04
C VAL A 108 24.71 21.89 20.77
N LEU A 109 25.22 21.49 19.61
CA LEU A 109 26.61 21.70 19.20
C LEU A 109 26.91 23.20 19.08
N ASP A 110 26.02 23.98 18.47
CA ASP A 110 26.22 25.41 18.31
C ASP A 110 26.24 26.16 19.67
N VAL A 111 25.20 25.95 20.49
CA VAL A 111 25.04 26.64 21.78
C VAL A 111 26.12 26.21 22.80
N SER A 112 26.44 24.91 22.83
CA SER A 112 27.35 24.36 23.85
C SER A 112 28.82 24.50 23.48
N TYR A 113 29.16 24.50 22.18
CA TYR A 113 30.55 24.52 21.72
C TYR A 113 30.87 25.78 20.92
N LEU A 114 30.21 26.01 19.78
CA LEU A 114 30.58 27.11 18.86
C LEU A 114 30.42 28.49 19.52
N SER A 115 29.29 28.73 20.18
CA SER A 115 29.01 30.00 20.87
C SER A 115 30.00 30.25 21.99
N LYS A 116 30.42 29.20 22.72
CA LYS A 116 31.43 29.32 23.78
C LYS A 116 32.81 29.66 23.19
N ILE A 117 33.22 28.95 22.13
CA ILE A 117 34.49 29.23 21.44
C ILE A 117 34.50 30.66 20.87
N ALA A 118 33.38 31.13 20.30
CA ALA A 118 33.25 32.50 19.80
C ALA A 118 33.41 33.56 20.90
N GLN A 119 32.90 33.30 22.12
CA GLN A 119 33.04 34.20 23.26
C GLN A 119 34.50 34.29 23.76
N PHE A 120 35.25 33.20 23.73
CA PHE A 120 36.66 33.18 24.13
C PHE A 120 37.62 33.68 23.04
N ALA A 121 37.19 33.74 21.78
CA ALA A 121 37.97 34.21 20.63
C ALA A 121 37.91 35.74 20.40
N GLY A 122 37.50 36.53 21.40
CA GLY A 122 37.48 38.00 21.36
C GLY A 122 38.86 38.66 21.14
N PRO A 123 38.93 39.98 20.90
CA PRO A 123 40.01 40.67 20.17
C PRO A 123 41.42 40.70 20.82
N GLU A 124 41.66 40.06 21.96
CA GLU A 124 42.89 40.24 22.75
C GLU A 124 43.99 39.18 22.52
N THR A 125 44.14 38.68 21.30
CA THR A 125 45.28 37.77 20.97
C THR A 125 46.23 38.32 19.93
N THR A 126 46.41 39.65 19.87
CA THR A 126 47.39 40.29 18.96
C THR A 126 48.79 40.45 19.55
N SER A 127 49.14 39.87 20.70
CA SER A 127 50.50 40.10 21.22
C SER A 127 51.03 39.03 22.15
N LEU A 128 51.26 37.81 21.64
CA LEU A 128 52.33 36.95 22.13
C LEU A 128 52.96 36.19 20.96
N ARG A 129 53.96 36.81 20.31
CA ARG A 129 55.04 36.09 19.62
C ARG A 129 55.78 35.31 20.71
N GLY A 130 55.52 34.02 20.81
CA GLY A 130 56.09 33.12 21.80
C GLY A 130 56.26 31.73 21.20
N ASP A 131 57.51 31.29 21.22
CA ASP A 131 58.10 30.09 20.65
C ASP A 131 57.34 28.79 20.98
N GLY A 132 57.22 27.89 19.99
CA GLY A 132 57.17 26.44 20.22
C GLY A 132 55.89 25.71 20.66
N THR A 133 54.71 26.33 20.75
CA THR A 133 53.50 25.61 21.24
C THR A 133 52.29 25.73 20.32
N PHE A 134 52.01 24.66 19.55
CA PHE A 134 50.79 24.39 18.77
C PHE A 134 50.26 25.52 17.86
N ALA A 135 50.96 25.76 16.76
CA ALA A 135 50.53 26.64 15.65
C ALA A 135 49.41 26.02 14.79
N GLY A 136 48.19 25.84 15.35
CA GLY A 136 47.05 25.26 14.60
C GLY A 136 45.66 25.81 14.93
N PHE A 137 45.46 26.46 16.08
CA PHE A 137 44.16 27.04 16.46
C PHE A 137 44.14 28.56 16.29
N GLY A 138 44.68 29.07 15.18
CA GLY A 138 44.41 30.45 14.76
C GLY A 138 42.91 30.59 14.48
N SER A 139 42.21 31.33 15.33
CA SER A 139 40.81 31.75 15.19
C SER A 139 39.90 30.68 14.57
N VAL A 140 39.40 29.72 15.36
CA VAL A 140 38.37 28.76 14.89
C VAL A 140 37.25 29.58 14.22
N PRO A 141 37.08 29.51 12.88
CA PRO A 141 36.17 30.38 12.19
C PRO A 141 34.75 29.83 12.38
N VAL A 142 34.14 30.14 13.52
CA VAL A 142 32.80 29.70 13.95
C VAL A 142 31.75 29.94 12.86
N GLY A 143 31.87 31.04 12.10
CA GLY A 143 30.99 31.35 10.97
C GLY A 143 31.07 30.35 9.80
N VAL A 144 32.24 29.75 9.55
CA VAL A 144 32.39 28.73 8.50
C VAL A 144 31.68 27.45 8.93
N TYR A 145 31.82 27.04 10.19
CA TYR A 145 31.11 25.87 10.72
C TYR A 145 29.59 26.05 10.69
N ARG A 146 29.08 27.22 11.12
CA ARG A 146 27.64 27.55 11.01
C ARG A 146 27.13 27.46 9.58
N THR A 147 27.90 27.97 8.62
CA THR A 147 27.55 27.92 7.20
C THR A 147 27.51 26.49 6.67
N VAL A 148 28.50 25.66 7.03
CA VAL A 148 28.53 24.24 6.64
C VAL A 148 27.34 23.49 7.23
N PHE A 149 27.01 23.72 8.51
CA PHE A 149 25.85 23.10 9.16
C PHE A 149 24.52 23.52 8.52
N LEU A 150 24.40 24.78 8.09
CA LEU A 150 23.23 25.26 7.35
C LEU A 150 23.07 24.51 6.03
N HIS A 151 24.15 24.40 5.23
CA HIS A 151 24.11 23.71 3.95
C HIS A 151 23.80 22.22 4.10
N SER A 152 24.42 21.55 5.08
CA SER A 152 24.14 20.14 5.35
C SER A 152 22.70 19.92 5.80
N ALA A 153 22.16 20.79 6.68
CA ALA A 153 20.78 20.72 7.14
C ALA A 153 19.77 21.00 6.02
N LEU A 154 20.07 21.91 5.09
CA LEU A 154 19.24 22.16 3.90
C LEU A 154 19.18 20.94 2.99
N ILE A 155 20.35 20.37 2.65
CA ILE A 155 20.44 19.17 1.80
C ILE A 155 19.70 17.99 2.46
N GLN A 156 19.90 17.81 3.77
CA GLN A 156 19.25 16.74 4.52
C GLN A 156 17.73 16.97 4.64
N GLY A 157 17.26 18.21 4.83
CA GLY A 157 15.83 18.54 4.86
C GLY A 157 15.14 18.22 3.54
N ILE A 158 15.78 18.56 2.42
CA ILE A 158 15.27 18.22 1.09
C ILE A 158 15.23 16.69 0.90
N GLY A 159 16.33 16.00 1.20
CA GLY A 159 16.43 14.55 1.03
C GLY A 159 15.44 13.77 1.91
N SER A 160 15.37 14.12 3.20
CA SER A 160 14.46 13.49 4.17
C SER A 160 12.98 13.78 3.84
N GLY A 161 12.65 14.98 3.37
CA GLY A 161 11.28 15.31 2.94
C GLY A 161 10.84 14.57 1.68
N LEU A 162 11.73 14.44 0.69
CA LEU A 162 11.45 13.64 -0.51
C LEU A 162 11.28 12.15 -0.17
N LEU A 163 12.16 11.61 0.69
CA LEU A 163 12.07 10.24 1.19
C LEU A 163 10.77 10.00 1.96
N ALA A 164 10.40 10.92 2.85
CA ALA A 164 9.15 10.87 3.60
C ALA A 164 7.92 10.82 2.67
N GLY A 165 7.87 11.64 1.63
CA GLY A 165 6.76 11.59 0.66
C GLY A 165 6.72 10.33 -0.19
N LYS A 166 7.88 9.79 -0.60
CA LYS A 166 7.94 8.50 -1.30
C LYS A 166 7.43 7.37 -0.41
N LEU A 167 7.72 7.40 0.89
CA LEU A 167 7.25 6.39 1.84
C LEU A 167 5.76 6.55 2.14
N ALA A 168 5.29 7.77 2.37
CA ALA A 168 3.89 8.04 2.73
C ALA A 168 2.91 7.83 1.57
N ASP A 169 3.21 8.41 0.41
CA ASP A 169 2.26 8.54 -0.70
C ASP A 169 2.70 7.75 -1.96
N ASN A 170 3.78 6.96 -1.86
CA ASN A 170 4.41 6.24 -2.98
C ASN A 170 4.76 7.14 -4.19
N ASN A 171 4.91 8.43 -3.95
CA ASN A 171 5.19 9.44 -4.97
C ASN A 171 6.20 10.46 -4.44
N ILE A 172 7.29 10.66 -5.18
CA ILE A 172 8.36 11.61 -4.83
C ILE A 172 7.85 13.05 -4.90
N LEU A 173 6.93 13.36 -5.83
CA LEU A 173 6.33 14.70 -5.95
C LEU A 173 5.51 15.08 -4.71
N ALA A 174 4.85 14.09 -4.09
CA ALA A 174 4.16 14.30 -2.82
C ALA A 174 5.14 14.61 -1.68
N GLY A 175 6.42 14.25 -1.83
CA GLY A 175 7.52 14.61 -0.92
C GLY A 175 7.89 16.08 -0.94
N LEU A 176 7.53 16.82 -1.99
CA LEU A 176 7.85 18.23 -2.09
C LEU A 176 7.20 19.05 -0.96
N LYS A 177 5.95 18.71 -0.57
CA LYS A 177 5.25 19.37 0.55
C LYS A 177 5.98 19.18 1.89
N TYR A 178 6.52 17.99 2.12
CA TYR A 178 7.28 17.66 3.32
C TYR A 178 8.68 18.30 3.30
N SER A 179 9.34 18.26 2.15
CA SER A 179 10.64 18.90 1.90
C SER A 179 10.59 20.40 2.17
N VAL A 180 9.60 21.11 1.60
CA VAL A 180 9.42 22.54 1.85
C VAL A 180 9.18 22.81 3.35
N GLY A 181 8.34 22.01 4.01
CA GLY A 181 8.09 22.16 5.46
C GLY A 181 9.36 21.98 6.31
N LEU A 182 10.15 20.94 6.04
CA LEU A 182 11.40 20.65 6.76
C LEU A 182 12.47 21.70 6.48
N THR A 183 12.59 22.17 5.23
CA THR A 183 13.52 23.23 4.84
C THR A 183 13.16 24.56 5.52
N VAL A 184 11.88 24.93 5.56
CA VAL A 184 11.43 26.12 6.29
C VAL A 184 11.72 25.99 7.78
N LEU A 185 11.51 24.81 8.37
CA LEU A 185 11.85 24.55 9.76
C LEU A 185 13.36 24.73 10.03
N THR A 186 14.22 24.21 9.16
CA THR A 186 15.68 24.47 9.25
C THR A 186 15.97 25.96 9.23
N MET A 187 15.37 26.70 8.29
CA MET A 187 15.58 28.14 8.14
C MET A 187 15.19 28.90 9.41
N VAL A 188 14.05 28.54 10.01
CA VAL A 188 13.57 29.14 11.26
C VAL A 188 14.51 28.82 12.42
N VAL A 189 14.96 27.57 12.55
CA VAL A 189 15.86 27.18 13.66
C VAL A 189 17.20 27.89 13.56
N PHE A 190 17.79 27.98 12.37
CA PHE A 190 19.03 28.73 12.16
C PHE A 190 18.85 30.24 12.31
N TRP A 191 17.65 30.78 12.14
CA TRP A 191 17.37 32.18 12.41
C TRP A 191 17.38 32.51 13.91
N PHE A 192 17.05 31.55 14.77
CA PHE A 192 17.07 31.70 16.24
C PHE A 192 18.46 31.50 16.88
N ILE A 193 19.48 31.03 16.13
CA ILE A 193 20.83 30.63 16.59
C ILE A 193 21.90 31.63 16.13
#